data_AF-A0A1G3QA60-F1
#
_entry.id   AF-A0A1G3QA60-F1
#
_cell.length_a   1.000
_cell.length_b   1.000
_cell.length_c   1.000
_cell.angle_alpha   90.00
_cell.angle_beta   90.00
_cell.angle_gamma   90.00
#
_symmetry.space_group_name_H-M   'P 1'
#
loop_
_entity.id
_entity.type
_entity.pdbx_description
1 polymer ?
#
loop_
_entity_poly.entity_id
_entity_poly.type
_entity_poly.pdbx_seq_one_letter_code
_entity_poly.pdbx_strand_id
1 'polypeptide(L)'
;MKRMYRFKSIKIIPPRAGEPSREPHNKAAVPPTAAVEMSYDLESVRDHVMEVRPIQLIRSRSWISGFFIALLIVIPLFGLIYAILAIGMKIDLGAAGGFAGRLYIILLLMAFILCWLIPGFPAAVRRLKWEFVIGERGAGNWRIVDDVKWGRFEKMLRMVRERQDKEKEKEYELKSFRSSL
;
A
#
# COMPACT_ATOMS: atom_id res chain seq x y z
N MET A 1 -23.13 -6.22 12.77
CA MET A 1 -23.06 -6.06 11.30
C MET A 1 -21.86 -6.83 10.76
N LYS A 2 -22.07 -7.72 9.78
CA LYS A 2 -21.00 -8.44 9.08
C LYS A 2 -20.65 -7.69 7.80
N ARG A 3 -19.36 -7.57 7.44
CA ARG A 3 -18.91 -7.02 6.16
C ARG A 3 -18.24 -8.13 5.34
N MET A 4 -18.70 -8.32 4.11
CA MET A 4 -18.09 -9.24 3.14
C MET A 4 -17.11 -8.47 2.27
N TYR A 5 -15.90 -9.01 2.09
CA TYR A 5 -14.90 -8.49 1.18
C TYR A 5 -14.63 -9.52 0.09
N ARG A 6 -14.74 -9.09 -1.18
CA ARG A 6 -14.37 -9.88 -2.35
C ARG A 6 -13.05 -9.36 -2.91
N PHE A 7 -12.09 -10.24 -3.12
CA PHE A 7 -10.79 -9.90 -3.67
C PHE A 7 -10.18 -11.09 -4.42
N LYS A 8 -9.23 -10.82 -5.30
CA LYS A 8 -8.51 -11.83 -6.08
C LYS A 8 -7.05 -11.90 -5.64
N SER A 9 -6.48 -13.09 -5.69
CA SER A 9 -5.04 -13.28 -5.42
C SER A 9 -4.33 -13.85 -6.64
N ILE A 10 -3.14 -13.31 -6.94
CA ILE A 10 -2.28 -13.73 -8.04
C ILE A 10 -0.89 -14.03 -7.51
N LYS A 11 -0.25 -15.09 -8.01
CA LYS A 11 1.14 -15.37 -7.69
C LYS A 11 2.06 -14.40 -8.44
N ILE A 12 2.98 -13.78 -7.71
CA ILE A 12 4.11 -13.06 -8.30
C ILE A 12 5.20 -14.08 -8.55
N ILE A 13 5.61 -14.22 -9.82
CA ILE A 13 6.79 -14.99 -10.18
C ILE A 13 7.97 -14.01 -10.08
N PRO A 14 8.97 -14.27 -9.21
CA PRO A 14 10.18 -13.45 -9.21
C PRO A 14 10.90 -13.65 -10.56
N PRO A 15 11.51 -12.60 -11.14
CA PRO A 15 12.33 -12.76 -12.33
C PRO A 15 13.44 -13.77 -12.05
N ARG A 16 13.74 -14.61 -13.03
CA ARG A 16 14.78 -15.64 -12.90
C ARG A 16 16.11 -14.94 -12.57
N ALA A 17 16.79 -15.41 -11.53
CA ALA A 17 18.12 -14.91 -11.18
C ALA A 17 19.06 -15.11 -12.38
N GLY A 18 19.40 -14.01 -13.08
CA GLY A 18 20.24 -14.03 -14.27
C GLY A 18 19.67 -13.28 -15.48
N GLU A 19 18.39 -12.88 -15.49
CA GLU A 19 17.89 -11.94 -16.51
C GLU A 19 18.34 -10.51 -16.15
N PRO A 20 19.09 -9.81 -17.03
CA PRO A 20 19.43 -8.43 -16.79
C PRO A 20 18.12 -7.65 -16.69
N SER A 21 17.94 -6.94 -15.57
CA SER A 21 16.89 -5.92 -15.49
C SER A 21 17.11 -4.96 -16.65
N ARG A 22 16.28 -5.08 -17.71
CA ARG A 22 16.31 -4.14 -18.83
C ARG A 22 15.89 -2.79 -18.25
N GLU A 23 16.88 -1.95 -17.93
CA GLU A 23 16.61 -0.56 -17.60
C GLU A 23 15.77 0.05 -18.73
N PRO A 24 14.65 0.73 -18.43
CA PRO A 24 13.85 1.34 -19.46
C PRO A 24 14.67 2.43 -20.13
N HIS A 25 15.04 2.19 -21.39
CA HIS A 25 15.87 3.09 -22.21
C HIS A 25 15.17 4.40 -22.60
N ASN A 26 14.07 4.78 -21.93
CA ASN A 26 13.28 5.96 -22.24
C ASN A 26 12.94 6.76 -20.97
N LYS A 27 13.62 7.90 -20.79
CA LYS A 27 13.47 8.85 -19.67
C LYS A 27 12.18 9.68 -19.75
N ALA A 28 11.02 9.04 -19.89
CA ALA A 28 9.73 9.73 -19.87
C ALA A 28 8.79 9.12 -18.83
N ALA A 29 8.73 9.78 -17.68
CA ALA A 29 7.61 9.84 -16.75
C ALA A 29 6.95 8.50 -16.33
N VAL A 30 7.63 7.71 -15.51
CA VAL A 30 6.97 6.75 -14.59
C VAL A 30 7.62 6.94 -13.21
N PRO A 31 6.84 7.16 -12.13
CA PRO A 31 7.40 7.40 -10.79
C PRO A 31 8.22 6.19 -10.29
N PRO A 32 9.19 6.41 -9.39
CA PRO A 32 10.20 5.43 -9.01
C PRO A 32 9.61 4.44 -8.00
N THR A 33 8.75 3.55 -8.47
CA THR A 33 8.63 2.22 -7.88
C THR A 33 9.39 1.32 -8.82
N ALA A 34 10.55 0.82 -8.37
CA ALA A 34 11.35 -0.18 -9.05
C ALA A 34 10.43 -1.29 -9.57
N ALA A 35 10.04 -1.18 -10.84
CA ALA A 35 9.37 -2.21 -11.57
C ALA A 35 10.44 -3.23 -11.92
N VAL A 36 10.92 -3.94 -10.89
CA VAL A 36 11.38 -5.31 -11.08
C VAL A 36 10.29 -5.97 -11.90
N GLU A 37 10.64 -6.50 -13.06
CA GLU A 37 9.76 -7.12 -14.03
C GLU A 37 9.11 -8.36 -13.38
N MET A 38 8.15 -8.11 -12.50
CA MET A 38 7.41 -9.11 -11.76
C MET A 38 6.42 -9.69 -12.76
N SER A 39 6.72 -10.87 -13.29
CA SER A 39 5.79 -11.61 -14.12
C SER A 39 4.64 -12.12 -13.23
N TYR A 40 3.41 -11.86 -13.65
CA TYR A 40 2.20 -12.29 -12.96
C TYR A 40 1.64 -13.52 -13.66
N ASP A 41 1.44 -14.58 -12.89
CA ASP A 41 0.80 -15.79 -13.40
C ASP A 41 -0.73 -15.62 -13.40
N LEU A 42 -1.29 -15.28 -14.57
CA LEU A 42 -2.73 -15.11 -14.77
C LEU A 42 -3.53 -16.41 -14.63
N GLU A 43 -2.90 -17.58 -14.74
CA GLU A 43 -3.58 -18.87 -14.56
C GLU A 43 -3.77 -19.19 -13.07
N SER A 44 -2.92 -18.62 -12.21
CA SER A 44 -3.00 -18.79 -10.75
C SER A 44 -4.08 -17.94 -10.06
N VAL A 45 -4.87 -17.16 -10.80
CA VAL A 45 -5.87 -16.25 -10.23
C VAL A 45 -6.98 -17.06 -9.54
N ARG A 46 -7.24 -16.75 -8.26
CA ARG A 46 -8.45 -17.23 -7.57
C ARG A 46 -9.19 -16.09 -6.90
N ASP A 47 -10.50 -16.25 -6.90
CA ASP A 47 -11.46 -15.38 -6.23
C ASP A 47 -11.62 -15.82 -4.77
N HIS A 48 -11.59 -14.84 -3.87
CA HIS A 48 -11.70 -15.02 -2.44
C HIS A 48 -12.84 -14.20 -1.88
N VAL A 49 -13.62 -14.80 -0.99
CA VAL A 49 -14.69 -14.12 -0.24
C VAL A 49 -14.38 -14.25 1.24
N MET A 50 -14.02 -13.12 1.86
CA MET A 50 -13.69 -13.08 3.29
C MET A 50 -14.80 -12.39 4.07
N GLU A 51 -15.32 -13.09 5.07
CA GLU A 51 -16.18 -12.51 6.10
C GLU A 51 -15.31 -11.91 7.22
N VAL A 52 -15.36 -10.60 7.39
CA VAL A 52 -14.57 -9.92 8.43
C VAL A 52 -15.44 -9.58 9.62
N ARG A 53 -15.09 -10.13 10.79
CA ARG A 53 -15.67 -9.70 12.06
C ARG A 53 -14.91 -8.47 12.58
N PRO A 54 -15.61 -7.42 13.07
CA PRO A 54 -14.94 -6.23 13.61
C PRO A 54 -13.90 -6.53 14.69
N ILE A 55 -14.14 -7.56 15.51
CA ILE A 55 -13.23 -7.98 16.57
C ILE A 55 -11.88 -8.51 16.04
N GLN A 56 -11.88 -9.15 14.86
CA GLN A 56 -10.65 -9.60 14.21
C GLN A 56 -9.85 -8.41 13.69
N LEU A 57 -10.55 -7.36 13.25
CA LEU A 57 -9.91 -6.11 12.84
C LEU A 57 -9.18 -5.46 14.00
N ILE A 58 -9.86 -5.27 15.13
CA ILE A 58 -9.32 -4.58 16.33
C ILE A 58 -8.17 -5.37 16.97
N ARG A 59 -8.20 -6.72 16.91
CA ARG A 59 -7.15 -7.57 17.47
C ARG A 59 -5.86 -7.63 16.63
N SER A 60 -5.85 -7.05 15.43
CA SER A 60 -4.67 -7.06 14.55
C SER A 60 -3.47 -6.36 15.18
N ARG A 61 -2.27 -6.97 15.10
CA ARG A 61 -1.02 -6.31 15.55
C ARG A 61 -0.64 -5.07 14.74
N SER A 62 -1.26 -4.83 13.58
CA SER A 62 -1.02 -3.64 12.76
C SER A 62 -1.43 -2.33 13.43
N TRP A 63 -2.29 -2.37 14.45
CA TRP A 63 -2.66 -1.18 15.23
C TRP A 63 -1.49 -0.61 16.03
N ILE A 64 -0.58 -1.49 16.47
CA ILE A 64 0.57 -1.12 17.31
C ILE A 64 1.52 -0.22 16.51
N SER A 65 1.88 -0.59 15.28
CA SER A 65 2.73 0.25 14.44
C SER A 65 2.04 1.57 14.09
N GLY A 66 0.74 1.55 13.82
CA GLY A 66 -0.04 2.77 13.57
C GLY A 66 -0.07 3.72 14.77
N PHE A 67 -0.12 3.17 15.98
CA PHE A 67 -0.10 3.94 17.23
C PHE A 67 1.20 4.73 17.39
N PHE A 68 2.36 4.06 17.21
CA PHE A 68 3.66 4.72 17.33
C PHE A 68 3.89 5.77 16.23
N ILE A 69 3.48 5.48 14.99
CA ILE A 69 3.57 6.45 13.89
C ILE A 69 2.71 7.69 14.20
N ALA A 70 1.48 7.49 14.68
CA ALA A 70 0.60 8.60 15.06
C ALA A 70 1.21 9.44 16.19
N LEU A 71 1.80 8.82 17.21
CA LEU A 71 2.51 9.54 18.28
C LEU A 71 3.67 10.36 17.74
N LEU A 72 4.49 9.76 16.88
CA LEU A 72 5.68 10.40 16.30
C LEU A 72 5.31 11.60 15.42
N ILE A 73 4.11 11.64 14.86
CA ILE A 73 3.62 12.79 14.07
C ILE A 73 2.99 13.85 14.98
N VAL A 74 2.10 13.43 15.88
CA VAL A 74 1.24 14.35 16.63
C VAL A 74 2.01 15.07 17.73
N ILE A 75 2.89 14.38 18.47
CA ILE A 75 3.68 15.00 19.55
C ILE A 75 4.53 16.17 19.05
N PRO A 76 5.40 16.02 18.04
CA PRO A 76 6.23 17.13 17.59
C PRO A 76 5.41 18.25 16.94
N LEU A 77 4.35 17.91 16.19
CA LEU A 77 3.49 18.92 15.57
C LEU A 77 2.80 19.78 16.63
N PHE A 78 2.16 19.15 17.61
CA PHE A 78 1.48 19.88 18.68
C PHE A 78 2.47 20.57 19.62
N GLY A 79 3.63 19.96 19.90
CA GLY A 79 4.72 20.60 20.64
C GLY A 79 5.21 21.89 19.97
N LEU A 80 5.33 21.88 18.64
CA LEU A 80 5.68 23.08 17.87
C LEU A 80 4.58 24.15 17.95
N ILE A 81 3.31 23.75 17.79
CA ILE A 81 2.16 24.65 17.93
C ILE A 81 2.18 25.29 19.33
N TYR A 82 2.35 24.50 20.38
CA TYR A 82 2.45 24.99 21.75
C TYR A 82 3.60 26.00 21.91
N ALA A 83 4.79 25.69 21.39
CA ALA A 83 5.94 26.59 21.45
C ALA A 83 5.66 27.93 20.77
N ILE A 84 4.99 27.94 19.61
CA ILE A 84 4.59 29.16 18.91
C ILE A 84 3.58 29.97 19.74
N LEU A 85 2.56 29.32 20.29
CA LEU A 85 1.55 29.99 21.11
C LEU A 85 2.14 30.57 22.40
N ALA A 86 3.01 29.82 23.07
CA ALA A 86 3.61 30.22 24.34
C ALA A 86 4.67 31.32 24.16
N ILE A 87 5.57 31.19 23.18
CA ILE A 87 6.69 32.12 22.98
C ILE A 87 6.26 33.31 22.12
N GLY A 88 5.58 33.04 21.01
CA GLY A 88 5.21 34.07 20.03
C GLY A 88 4.02 34.92 20.47
N MET A 89 3.00 34.30 21.04
CA MET A 89 1.75 34.98 21.43
C MET A 89 1.61 35.21 22.94
N LYS A 90 2.56 34.72 23.75
CA LYS A 90 2.51 34.78 25.23
C LYS A 90 1.21 34.23 25.82
N ILE A 91 0.60 33.26 25.13
CA ILE A 91 -0.62 32.61 25.61
C ILE A 91 -0.21 31.52 26.60
N ASP A 92 -0.63 31.67 27.85
CA ASP A 92 -0.41 30.65 28.87
C ASP A 92 -1.46 29.54 28.74
N LEU A 93 -1.06 28.46 28.07
CA LEU A 93 -1.81 27.21 27.97
C LEU A 93 -1.54 26.27 29.16
N GLY A 94 -0.56 26.61 30.01
CA GLY A 94 -0.10 25.84 31.17
C GLY A 94 -0.97 26.00 32.42
N ALA A 95 -1.86 27.01 32.45
CA ALA A 95 -2.95 27.06 33.41
C ALA A 95 -3.92 25.91 33.16
N ALA A 96 -3.62 24.74 33.73
CA ALA A 96 -4.26 23.44 33.54
C ALA A 96 -5.80 23.37 33.79
N GLY A 97 -6.46 24.51 33.99
CA GLY A 97 -7.92 24.64 34.10
C GLY A 97 -8.59 25.56 33.06
N GLY A 98 -7.83 26.30 32.25
CA GLY A 98 -8.38 27.26 31.27
C GLY A 98 -9.07 26.59 30.08
N PHE A 99 -10.11 27.24 29.54
CA PHE A 99 -10.86 26.76 28.38
C PHE A 99 -9.94 26.49 27.15
N ALA A 100 -8.97 27.37 26.91
CA ALA A 100 -8.00 27.22 25.81
C ALA A 100 -7.09 26.00 25.95
N GLY A 101 -6.58 25.72 27.16
CA GLY A 101 -5.76 24.53 27.43
C GLY A 101 -6.56 23.24 27.27
N ARG A 102 -7.81 23.20 27.75
CA ARG A 102 -8.72 22.06 27.55
C ARG A 102 -9.00 21.81 26.07
N LEU A 103 -9.31 22.86 25.31
CA LEU A 103 -9.52 22.74 23.86
C LEU A 103 -8.27 22.23 23.14
N TYR A 104 -7.09 22.73 23.51
CA TYR A 104 -5.84 22.27 22.92
C TYR A 104 -5.60 20.77 23.16
N ILE A 105 -5.82 20.28 24.39
CA ILE A 105 -5.71 18.85 24.73
C ILE A 105 -6.74 18.03 23.95
N ILE A 106 -8.00 18.49 23.86
CA ILE A 106 -9.05 17.81 23.11
C ILE A 106 -8.67 17.71 21.62
N LEU A 107 -8.15 18.79 21.03
CA LEU A 107 -7.70 18.81 19.63
C LEU A 107 -6.50 17.87 19.42
N LEU A 108 -5.56 17.83 20.36
CA LEU A 108 -4.43 16.90 20.32
C LEU A 108 -4.91 15.45 20.33
N LEU A 109 -5.82 15.11 21.25
CA LEU A 109 -6.40 13.76 21.35
C LEU A 109 -7.20 13.40 20.09
N MET A 110 -8.01 14.32 19.57
CA MET A 110 -8.77 14.12 18.34
C MET A 110 -7.85 13.90 17.14
N ALA A 111 -6.82 14.74 16.99
CA ALA A 111 -5.82 14.60 15.94
C ALA A 111 -5.06 13.27 16.05
N PHE A 112 -4.73 12.85 17.27
CA PHE A 112 -4.13 11.55 17.54
C PHE A 112 -5.03 10.39 17.09
N ILE A 113 -6.30 10.39 17.51
CA ILE A 113 -7.26 9.35 17.12
C ILE A 113 -7.45 9.30 15.60
N LEU A 114 -7.57 10.46 14.94
CA LEU A 114 -7.69 10.55 13.49
C LEU A 114 -6.44 10.00 12.79
N CYS A 115 -5.26 10.44 13.21
CA CYS A 115 -3.98 9.99 12.65
C CYS A 115 -3.74 8.50 12.89
N TRP A 116 -4.28 7.93 13.97
CA TRP A 116 -4.19 6.51 14.26
C TRP A 116 -5.19 5.67 13.44
N LEU A 117 -6.47 6.07 13.39
CA LEU A 117 -7.53 5.29 12.76
C LEU A 117 -7.48 5.30 11.23
N ILE A 118 -7.21 6.46 10.62
CA ILE A 118 -7.25 6.63 9.14
C ILE A 118 -6.30 5.66 8.43
N PRO A 119 -5.00 5.58 8.78
CA PRO A 119 -4.08 4.60 8.20
C PRO A 119 -4.16 3.22 8.88
N GLY A 120 -4.57 3.15 10.16
CA GLY A 120 -4.66 1.89 10.90
C GLY A 120 -5.69 0.92 10.34
N PHE A 121 -6.87 1.43 9.97
CA PHE A 121 -7.95 0.63 9.40
C PHE A 121 -7.57 -0.07 8.07
N PRO A 122 -7.09 0.63 7.02
CA PRO A 122 -6.70 -0.02 5.77
C PRO A 122 -5.51 -0.97 5.95
N ALA A 123 -4.58 -0.67 6.86
CA ALA A 123 -3.46 -1.57 7.16
C ALA A 123 -3.95 -2.88 7.81
N ALA A 124 -4.90 -2.80 8.75
CA ALA A 124 -5.50 -3.98 9.38
C ALA A 124 -6.26 -4.84 8.37
N VAL A 125 -7.05 -4.23 7.48
CA VAL A 125 -7.76 -4.95 6.42
C VAL A 125 -6.78 -5.65 5.47
N ARG A 126 -5.72 -4.95 5.03
CA ARG A 126 -4.69 -5.53 4.15
C ARG A 126 -4.02 -6.75 4.79
N ARG A 127 -3.67 -6.65 6.08
CA ARG A 127 -3.06 -7.75 6.82
C ARG A 127 -3.97 -8.96 6.94
N LEU A 128 -5.25 -8.75 7.27
CA LEU A 128 -6.23 -9.83 7.33
C LEU A 128 -6.41 -10.54 5.99
N LYS A 129 -6.49 -9.78 4.88
CA LYS A 129 -6.54 -10.39 3.53
C LYS A 129 -5.32 -11.24 3.25
N TRP A 130 -4.14 -10.77 3.68
CA TRP A 130 -2.89 -11.49 3.49
C TRP A 130 -2.81 -12.78 4.32
N GLU A 131 -3.20 -12.72 5.59
CA GLU A 131 -3.29 -13.89 6.46
C GLU A 131 -4.32 -14.92 5.94
N PHE A 132 -5.45 -14.46 5.38
CA PHE A 132 -6.45 -15.33 4.74
C PHE A 132 -5.88 -16.06 3.52
N VAL A 133 -5.19 -15.35 2.61
CA VAL A 133 -4.60 -15.97 1.42
C VAL A 133 -3.51 -16.98 1.78
N ILE A 134 -2.69 -16.69 2.79
CA ILE A 134 -1.68 -17.62 3.28
C ILE A 134 -2.33 -18.86 3.91
N GLY A 135 -3.41 -18.67 4.66
CA GLY A 135 -4.17 -19.78 5.26
C GLY A 135 -4.76 -20.73 4.22
N GLU A 136 -5.30 -20.21 3.11
CA GLU A 136 -5.91 -21.06 2.08
C GLU A 136 -4.93 -21.61 1.04
N ARG A 137 -3.92 -20.82 0.64
CA ARG A 137 -3.04 -21.14 -0.49
C ARG A 137 -1.61 -21.50 -0.08
N GLY A 138 -1.28 -21.39 1.21
CA GLY A 138 0.06 -21.57 1.75
C GLY A 138 0.95 -20.33 1.60
N ALA A 139 2.14 -20.41 2.21
CA ALA A 139 3.14 -19.33 2.14
C ALA A 139 3.63 -19.13 0.69
N GLY A 140 3.52 -17.92 0.18
CA GLY A 140 3.93 -17.57 -1.18
C GLY A 140 3.92 -16.06 -1.42
N ASN A 141 4.57 -15.62 -2.50
CA ASN A 141 4.55 -14.22 -2.90
C ASN A 141 3.24 -13.89 -3.62
N TRP A 142 2.20 -13.60 -2.83
CA TRP A 142 0.86 -13.35 -3.33
C TRP A 142 0.59 -11.86 -3.44
N ARG A 143 0.16 -11.41 -4.63
CA ARG A 143 -0.45 -10.08 -4.80
C ARG A 143 -1.95 -10.18 -4.61
N ILE A 144 -2.48 -9.33 -3.74
CA ILE A 144 -3.91 -9.26 -3.42
C ILE A 144 -4.48 -8.01 -4.07
N VAL A 145 -5.52 -8.19 -4.88
CA VAL A 145 -6.18 -7.12 -5.64
C VAL A 145 -7.67 -7.14 -5.31
N ASP A 146 -8.21 -5.98 -4.92
CA ASP A 146 -9.65 -5.83 -4.71
C ASP A 146 -10.42 -6.02 -6.01
N ASP A 147 -11.60 -6.64 -5.94
CA ASP A 147 -12.42 -6.93 -7.12
C ASP A 147 -12.78 -5.65 -7.90
N VAL A 148 -13.12 -4.57 -7.18
CA VAL A 148 -13.39 -3.23 -7.75
C VAL A 148 -12.20 -2.65 -8.52
N LYS A 149 -10.97 -3.03 -8.16
CA LYS A 149 -9.74 -2.56 -8.81
C LYS A 149 -9.24 -3.55 -9.87
N TRP A 150 -9.83 -4.74 -9.95
CA TRP A 150 -9.39 -5.81 -10.82
C TRP A 150 -9.41 -5.40 -12.29
N GLY A 151 -10.51 -4.82 -12.79
CA GLY A 151 -10.62 -4.45 -14.20
C GLY A 151 -9.53 -3.47 -14.67
N ARG A 152 -9.13 -2.52 -13.81
CA ARG A 152 -8.00 -1.62 -14.10
C ARG A 152 -6.66 -2.36 -14.10
N PHE A 153 -6.50 -3.28 -13.17
CA PHE A 153 -5.29 -4.09 -13.04
C PHE A 153 -5.12 -5.03 -14.24
N GLU A 154 -6.18 -5.71 -14.68
CA GLU A 154 -6.18 -6.58 -15.85
C GLU A 154 -5.85 -5.80 -17.13
N LYS A 155 -6.46 -4.62 -17.32
CA LYS A 155 -6.16 -3.75 -18.46
C LYS A 155 -4.68 -3.34 -18.48
N MET A 156 -4.11 -3.02 -17.32
CA MET A 156 -2.69 -2.71 -17.19
C MET A 156 -1.81 -3.90 -17.58
N LEU A 157 -2.11 -5.10 -17.08
CA LEU A 157 -1.35 -6.30 -17.44
C LEU A 157 -1.42 -6.63 -18.93
N ARG A 158 -2.59 -6.47 -19.55
CA ARG A 158 -2.76 -6.68 -20.99
C ARG A 158 -1.88 -5.72 -21.81
N MET A 159 -1.87 -4.44 -21.45
CA MET A 159 -1.02 -3.44 -22.13
C MET A 159 0.47 -3.73 -21.97
N VAL A 160 0.90 -4.27 -20.82
CA VAL A 160 2.30 -4.68 -20.61
C VAL A 160 2.65 -5.88 -21.47
N ARG A 161 1.78 -6.89 -21.55
CA ARG A 161 1.99 -8.08 -22.40
C ARG A 161 2.08 -7.71 -23.88
N GLU A 162 1.16 -6.88 -24.37
CA GLU A 162 1.17 -6.40 -25.76
C GLU A 162 2.45 -5.63 -26.13
N ARG A 163 3.05 -4.92 -25.16
CA ARG A 163 4.34 -4.24 -25.37
C ARG A 163 5.50 -5.23 -25.45
N GLN A 164 5.53 -6.21 -24.54
CA GLN A 164 6.56 -7.26 -24.55
C GLN A 164 6.50 -8.11 -25.83
N ASP A 165 5.31 -8.43 -26.33
CA ASP A 165 5.16 -9.22 -27.55
C ASP A 165 5.67 -8.45 -28.76
N LYS A 166 5.34 -7.15 -28.88
CA LYS A 166 5.86 -6.27 -29.94
C LYS A 166 7.38 -6.07 -29.88
N GLU A 167 7.95 -6.02 -28.68
CA GLU A 167 9.41 -5.92 -28.51
C GLU A 167 10.10 -7.23 -28.94
N LYS A 168 9.52 -8.39 -28.59
CA LYS A 168 10.03 -9.69 -29.03
C LYS A 168 9.96 -9.84 -30.55
N GLU A 169 8.85 -9.47 -31.17
CA GLU A 169 8.69 -9.49 -32.63
C GLU A 169 9.79 -8.67 -33.32
N LYS A 170 10.03 -7.43 -32.85
CA LYS A 170 11.12 -6.59 -33.37
C LYS A 170 12.49 -7.22 -33.16
N GLU A 171 12.74 -7.86 -32.02
CA GLU A 171 14.00 -8.54 -31.75
C GLU A 171 14.20 -9.76 -32.68
N TYR A 172 13.13 -10.50 -33.00
CA TYR A 172 13.16 -11.58 -33.98
C TYR A 172 13.40 -11.07 -35.40
N GLU A 173 12.74 -9.99 -35.82
CA GLU A 173 12.97 -9.33 -37.13
C GLU A 173 14.42 -8.83 -37.27
N LEU A 174 14.97 -8.22 -36.22
CA LEU A 174 16.37 -7.78 -36.20
C LEU A 174 17.35 -8.96 -36.30
N LYS A 175 17.07 -10.08 -35.62
CA LYS A 175 17.91 -11.27 -35.69
C LYS A 175 17.82 -11.97 -37.05
N SER A 176 16.64 -12.07 -37.63
CA SER A 176 16.46 -12.68 -38.96
C SER A 176 17.16 -11.85 -40.03
N PHE A 177 17.02 -10.52 -40.00
CA PHE A 177 17.72 -9.60 -40.91
C PHE A 177 19.24 -9.69 -40.81
N ARG A 178 19.77 -9.84 -39.59
CA ARG A 178 21.22 -9.99 -39.37
C ARG A 178 21.76 -11.35 -39.82
N SER A 179 20.93 -12.39 -39.87
CA SER A 179 21.31 -13.73 -40.35
C SER A 179 21.25 -13.89 -41.87
N SER A 180 20.60 -12.96 -42.58
CA SER A 180 20.49 -12.93 -44.05
C SER A 180 21.55 -12.06 -44.75
N LEU A 181 22.43 -11.40 -43.98
CA LEU A 181 23.59 -10.61 -44.44
C LEU A 181 24.87 -11.42 -44.23
#